data_AF-A0A1Y0CGK9-F1
#
_entry.id   AF-A0A1Y0CGK9-F1
#
_cell.length_a   1.000
_cell.length_b   1.000
_cell.length_c   1.000
_cell.angle_alpha   90.00
_cell.angle_beta   90.00
_cell.angle_gamma   90.00
#
_symmetry.space_group_name_H-M   'P 1'
#
loop_
_entity.id
_entity.type
_entity.pdbx_description
1 polymer ?
#
loop_
_entity_poly.entity_id
_entity_poly.type
_entity_poly.pdbx_seq_one_letter_code
_entity_poly.pdbx_strand_id
1 'polypeptide(L)'
;MKTNVEAAAPDSRWQGSAADAYAAANREHAAVYGKLADLDKRMAAEVRNAAAVVTAGRQNLDVSRDWVASAASSVPNNDAGRQALMTIVSKGTGDISDIIRKSTADMTEIGRRIQGLKGEYEALTRQKFGPGAEKDRDIHEFKNDGKDERPTKTDMSSGDIKQIDEANRKLLQEMLDEYQRLPDGQVKRDRLADIAAVQDALKVPGSHLVYLEKPADPSQMIPAATSVGDPFTADHVSVTVPGVSGTTRGTIAGMTGEAAQLRNEAIDIARQVGDSQNIATVAWVGYQPPPNLGDSGMLSDDLAQAGAPKLTSFLHDIDAASKNPGHTTALFGHSYGSLTSGIALKEGASAYVDNAVLYGTPGFEATTPAQLGMNDNNFFVMAAPDDPINPIGALAPFHGWGSDPNDIINDDGHLRFRFQHLETSAGDTPIPGYESKTGASGHSDYGRDAEQRMTGYNLAAILLNRPDLAVKETPLSW
;
A
#
# COMPACT_ATOMS: atom_id res chain seq x y z
N MET A 1 -21.18 -25.50 16.25
CA MET A 1 -19.80 -25.97 16.51
C MET A 1 -19.63 -26.46 17.94
N LYS A 2 -19.79 -25.62 18.97
CA LYS A 2 -19.75 -26.04 20.40
C LYS A 2 -20.54 -27.33 20.71
N THR A 3 -21.82 -27.37 20.33
CA THR A 3 -22.70 -28.53 20.57
C THR A 3 -22.21 -29.82 19.88
N ASN A 4 -21.58 -29.72 18.71
CA ASN A 4 -21.05 -30.88 17.99
C ASN A 4 -19.81 -31.45 18.68
N VAL A 5 -19.01 -30.58 19.29
CA VAL A 5 -17.82 -30.96 20.07
C VAL A 5 -18.27 -31.60 21.38
N GLU A 6 -19.21 -30.98 22.10
CA GLU A 6 -19.79 -31.57 23.33
C GLU A 6 -20.41 -32.95 23.08
N ALA A 7 -21.06 -33.15 21.93
CA ALA A 7 -21.62 -34.44 21.53
C ALA A 7 -20.58 -35.53 21.22
N ALA A 8 -19.32 -35.15 20.97
CA ALA A 8 -18.23 -36.07 20.68
C ALA A 8 -17.51 -36.59 21.95
N ALA A 9 -18.05 -36.32 23.15
CA ALA A 9 -17.48 -36.81 24.40
C ALA A 9 -17.48 -38.35 24.48
N PRO A 10 -16.49 -38.97 25.17
CA PRO A 10 -16.47 -40.42 25.35
C PRO A 10 -17.73 -40.95 26.02
N ASP A 11 -18.21 -42.11 25.56
CA ASP A 11 -19.36 -42.80 26.13
C ASP A 11 -18.94 -44.06 26.92
N SER A 12 -19.92 -44.83 27.41
CA SER A 12 -19.66 -46.03 28.21
C SER A 12 -18.83 -47.12 27.50
N ARG A 13 -18.63 -47.04 26.18
CA ARG A 13 -17.82 -47.97 25.39
C ARG A 13 -16.34 -47.59 25.32
N TRP A 14 -15.97 -46.37 25.74
CA TRP A 14 -14.58 -45.90 25.75
C TRP A 14 -14.22 -45.32 27.13
N GLN A 15 -13.46 -46.10 27.91
CA GLN A 15 -13.09 -45.78 29.28
C GLN A 15 -11.57 -45.90 29.49
N GLY A 16 -11.05 -45.28 30.54
CA GLY A 16 -9.62 -45.28 30.91
C GLY A 16 -8.97 -43.92 30.74
N SER A 17 -7.70 -43.80 31.14
CA SER A 17 -6.98 -42.52 31.22
C SER A 17 -6.92 -41.72 29.92
N ALA A 18 -6.88 -42.41 28.77
CA ALA A 18 -6.93 -41.78 27.45
C ALA A 18 -8.31 -41.18 27.14
N ALA A 19 -9.39 -41.84 27.56
CA ALA A 19 -10.76 -41.32 27.43
C ALA A 19 -10.95 -40.10 28.34
N ASP A 20 -10.41 -40.12 29.57
CA ASP A 20 -10.48 -38.99 30.50
C ASP A 20 -9.72 -37.75 29.98
N ALA A 21 -8.52 -37.95 29.42
CA ALA A 21 -7.73 -36.90 28.79
C ALA A 21 -8.45 -36.30 27.57
N TYR A 22 -9.06 -37.15 26.74
CA TYR A 22 -9.86 -36.68 25.61
C TYR A 22 -11.12 -35.93 26.07
N ALA A 23 -11.83 -36.42 27.10
CA ALA A 23 -13.00 -35.74 27.66
C ALA A 23 -12.65 -34.37 28.26
N ALA A 24 -11.45 -34.20 28.81
CA ALA A 24 -10.94 -32.91 29.27
C ALA A 24 -10.67 -31.96 28.09
N ALA A 25 -9.91 -32.41 27.08
CA ALA A 25 -9.63 -31.62 25.88
C ALA A 25 -10.92 -31.24 25.11
N ASN A 26 -11.89 -32.15 25.04
CA ASN A 26 -13.18 -31.91 24.38
C ASN A 26 -14.00 -30.82 25.09
N ARG A 27 -13.98 -30.78 26.43
CA ARG A 27 -14.62 -29.71 27.21
C ARG A 27 -13.90 -28.36 27.02
N GLU A 28 -12.57 -28.36 26.94
CA GLU A 28 -11.79 -27.16 26.64
C GLU A 28 -12.09 -26.62 25.24
N HIS A 29 -12.18 -27.48 24.22
CA HIS A 29 -12.59 -27.11 22.87
C HIS A 29 -13.98 -26.48 22.86
N ALA A 30 -14.97 -27.11 23.52
CA ALA A 30 -16.33 -26.58 23.62
C ALA A 30 -16.37 -25.20 24.29
N ALA A 31 -15.54 -24.97 25.31
CA ALA A 31 -15.41 -23.68 25.98
C ALA A 31 -14.79 -22.62 25.06
N VAL A 32 -13.75 -22.95 24.30
CA VAL A 32 -13.13 -22.05 23.30
C VAL A 32 -14.14 -21.65 22.22
N TYR A 33 -14.88 -22.60 21.65
CA TYR A 33 -15.94 -22.28 20.69
C TYR A 33 -17.04 -21.39 21.27
N GLY A 34 -17.35 -21.54 22.56
CA GLY A 34 -18.27 -20.64 23.26
C GLY A 34 -17.74 -19.20 23.34
N LYS A 35 -16.46 -19.02 23.67
CA LYS A 35 -15.81 -17.70 23.75
C LYS A 35 -15.65 -17.06 22.37
N LEU A 36 -15.30 -17.83 21.34
CA LEU A 36 -15.24 -17.34 19.96
C LEU A 36 -16.60 -16.82 19.48
N ALA A 37 -17.69 -17.50 19.82
CA ALA A 37 -19.04 -17.07 19.46
C ALA A 37 -19.48 -15.79 20.20
N ASP A 38 -18.98 -15.55 21.42
CA ASP A 38 -19.21 -14.30 22.15
C ASP A 38 -18.43 -13.13 21.54
N LEU A 39 -17.14 -13.35 21.24
CA LEU A 39 -16.29 -12.37 20.55
C LEU A 39 -16.87 -11.97 19.19
N ASP A 40 -17.38 -12.94 18.43
CA ASP A 40 -18.00 -12.69 17.12
C ASP A 40 -19.25 -11.80 17.24
N LYS A 41 -20.09 -12.03 18.25
CA LYS A 41 -21.26 -11.17 18.53
C LYS A 41 -20.84 -9.75 18.91
N ARG A 42 -19.79 -9.60 19.71
CA ARG A 42 -19.25 -8.29 20.14
C ARG A 42 -18.63 -7.55 18.96
N MET A 43 -17.90 -8.26 18.10
CA MET A 43 -17.37 -7.70 16.84
C MET A 43 -18.50 -7.22 15.94
N ALA A 44 -19.54 -8.03 15.73
CA ALA A 44 -20.71 -7.66 14.96
C ALA A 44 -21.46 -6.45 15.55
N ALA A 45 -21.44 -6.25 16.87
CA ALA A 45 -21.99 -5.06 17.51
C ALA A 45 -21.17 -3.81 17.19
N GLU A 46 -19.84 -3.88 17.23
CA GLU A 46 -18.98 -2.73 16.88
C GLU A 46 -19.10 -2.35 15.41
N VAL A 47 -19.25 -3.32 14.50
CA VAL A 47 -19.53 -3.04 13.09
C VAL A 47 -20.85 -2.27 12.91
N ARG A 48 -21.90 -2.63 13.67
CA ARG A 48 -23.18 -1.89 13.65
C ARG A 48 -23.02 -0.47 14.21
N ASN A 49 -22.23 -0.31 15.27
CA ASN A 49 -21.95 1.01 15.86
C ASN A 49 -21.22 1.92 14.86
N ALA A 50 -20.22 1.39 14.15
CA ALA A 50 -19.51 2.13 13.11
C ALA A 50 -20.44 2.58 11.98
N ALA A 51 -21.31 1.67 11.50
CA ALA A 51 -22.32 2.01 10.50
C ALA A 51 -23.29 3.11 10.97
N ALA A 52 -23.65 3.11 12.26
CA ALA A 52 -24.50 4.14 12.84
C ALA A 52 -23.81 5.51 12.89
N VAL A 53 -22.51 5.57 13.24
CA VAL A 53 -21.72 6.81 13.22
C VAL A 53 -21.67 7.42 11.82
N VAL A 54 -21.37 6.61 10.81
CA VAL A 54 -21.35 7.06 9.40
C VAL A 54 -22.72 7.57 8.94
N THR A 55 -23.79 6.84 9.30
CA THR A 55 -25.16 7.23 8.96
C THR A 55 -25.54 8.57 9.61
N ALA A 56 -25.22 8.75 10.89
CA ALA A 56 -25.48 9.99 11.61
C ALA A 56 -24.65 11.16 11.03
N GLY A 57 -23.39 10.92 10.69
CA GLY A 57 -22.53 11.91 10.04
C GLY A 57 -23.12 12.41 8.72
N ARG A 58 -23.58 11.49 7.86
CA ARG A 58 -24.25 11.83 6.59
C ARG A 58 -25.52 12.65 6.81
N GLN A 59 -26.38 12.23 7.74
CA GLN A 59 -27.61 12.97 8.07
C GLN A 59 -27.30 14.39 8.56
N ASN A 60 -26.26 14.56 9.38
CA ASN A 60 -25.87 15.89 9.86
C ASN A 60 -25.29 16.77 8.73
N LEU A 61 -24.56 16.18 7.78
CA LEU A 61 -24.07 16.90 6.60
C LEU A 61 -25.23 17.35 5.71
N ASP A 62 -26.25 16.51 5.51
CA ASP A 62 -27.46 16.90 4.78
C ASP A 62 -28.17 18.08 5.47
N VAL A 63 -28.31 18.04 6.80
CA VAL A 63 -28.87 19.15 7.58
C VAL A 63 -28.05 20.44 7.41
N SER A 64 -26.72 20.34 7.46
CA SER A 64 -25.83 21.49 7.28
C SER A 64 -25.95 22.07 5.86
N ARG A 65 -25.97 21.22 4.82
CA ARG A 65 -26.20 21.62 3.43
C ARG A 65 -27.52 22.36 3.27
N ASP A 66 -28.60 21.79 3.79
CA ASP A 66 -29.94 22.37 3.65
C ASP A 66 -30.04 23.72 4.38
N TRP A 67 -29.39 23.84 5.54
CA TRP A 67 -29.25 25.12 6.24
C TRP A 67 -28.47 26.16 5.41
N VAL A 68 -27.30 25.81 4.86
CA VAL A 68 -26.50 26.73 4.04
C VAL A 68 -27.29 27.19 2.82
N ALA A 69 -27.94 26.26 2.11
CA ALA A 69 -28.73 26.55 0.92
C ALA A 69 -29.92 27.48 1.24
N SER A 70 -30.66 27.19 2.31
CA SER A 70 -31.77 28.03 2.76
C SER A 70 -31.28 29.41 3.20
N ALA A 71 -30.20 29.48 3.98
CA ALA A 71 -29.64 30.74 4.46
C ALA A 71 -29.17 31.62 3.31
N ALA A 72 -28.41 31.06 2.36
CA ALA A 72 -27.92 31.77 1.18
C ALA A 72 -29.05 32.31 0.29
N SER A 73 -30.15 31.54 0.14
CA SER A 73 -31.31 31.97 -0.66
C SER A 73 -32.07 33.17 -0.08
N SER A 74 -31.92 33.43 1.23
CA SER A 74 -32.57 34.55 1.93
C SER A 74 -31.76 35.85 1.89
N VAL A 75 -30.55 35.82 1.33
CA VAL A 75 -29.62 36.95 1.37
C VAL A 75 -29.92 37.95 0.23
N PRO A 76 -30.09 39.27 0.53
CA PRO A 76 -30.27 40.29 -0.51
C PRO A 76 -29.03 40.48 -1.39
N ASN A 77 -29.21 40.81 -2.67
CA ASN A 77 -28.10 41.07 -3.59
C ASN A 77 -27.54 42.51 -3.44
N ASN A 78 -26.87 42.78 -2.32
CA ASN A 78 -26.17 44.03 -2.03
C ASN A 78 -24.92 43.77 -1.16
N ASP A 79 -24.16 44.81 -0.83
CA ASP A 79 -22.91 44.65 -0.07
C ASP A 79 -23.10 44.11 1.35
N ALA A 80 -24.23 44.44 1.99
CA ALA A 80 -24.60 43.84 3.28
C ALA A 80 -24.90 42.33 3.13
N GLY A 81 -25.50 41.93 2.01
CA GLY A 81 -25.71 40.53 1.69
C GLY A 81 -24.42 39.76 1.39
N ARG A 82 -23.44 40.38 0.71
CA ARG A 82 -22.12 39.78 0.50
C ARG A 82 -21.40 39.48 1.82
N GLN A 83 -21.51 40.37 2.81
CA GLN A 83 -20.96 40.13 4.14
C GLN A 83 -21.70 38.99 4.88
N ALA A 84 -23.04 38.95 4.77
CA ALA A 84 -23.84 37.86 5.36
C ALA A 84 -23.52 36.48 4.76
N LEU A 85 -23.23 36.40 3.45
CA LEU A 85 -22.78 35.16 2.80
C LEU A 85 -21.47 34.64 3.41
N MET A 86 -20.51 35.53 3.72
CA MET A 86 -19.26 35.11 4.35
C MET A 86 -19.48 34.51 5.74
N THR A 87 -20.45 35.03 6.51
CA THR A 87 -20.83 34.44 7.81
C THR A 87 -21.52 33.08 7.65
N ILE A 88 -22.39 32.93 6.64
CA ILE A 88 -23.05 31.65 6.33
C ILE A 88 -22.02 30.60 5.92
N VAL A 89 -21.08 30.96 5.04
CA VAL A 89 -19.98 30.07 4.63
C VAL A 89 -19.14 29.67 5.83
N SER A 90 -18.69 30.64 6.64
CA SER A 90 -17.88 30.36 7.84
C SER A 90 -18.57 29.42 8.82
N LYS A 91 -19.87 29.61 9.05
CA LYS A 91 -20.64 28.69 9.90
C LYS A 91 -20.84 27.33 9.25
N GLY A 92 -21.16 27.25 7.97
CA GLY A 92 -21.32 25.99 7.25
C GLY A 92 -20.04 25.16 7.25
N THR A 93 -18.88 25.79 7.02
CA THR A 93 -17.58 25.13 7.12
C THR A 93 -17.25 24.69 8.55
N GLY A 94 -17.67 25.48 9.55
CA GLY A 94 -17.54 25.11 10.97
C GLY A 94 -18.37 23.88 11.33
N ASP A 95 -19.65 23.86 10.93
CA ASP A 95 -20.57 22.75 11.18
C ASP A 95 -20.07 21.45 10.50
N ILE A 96 -19.55 21.54 9.26
CA ILE A 96 -18.93 20.40 8.56
C ILE A 96 -17.70 19.89 9.33
N SER A 97 -16.82 20.80 9.76
CA SER A 97 -15.64 20.46 10.58
C SER A 97 -16.03 19.74 11.87
N ASP A 98 -17.05 20.23 12.57
CA ASP A 98 -17.50 19.63 13.83
C ASP A 98 -18.12 18.24 13.63
N ILE A 99 -18.88 18.04 12.55
CA ILE A 99 -19.44 16.73 12.18
C ILE A 99 -18.33 15.72 11.90
N ILE A 100 -17.30 16.13 11.14
CA ILE A 100 -16.16 15.26 10.82
C ILE A 100 -15.38 14.94 12.09
N ARG A 101 -15.07 15.93 12.93
CA ARG A 101 -14.35 15.74 14.20
C ARG A 101 -15.08 14.77 15.11
N LYS A 102 -16.39 14.94 15.29
CA LYS A 102 -17.21 14.07 16.13
C LYS A 102 -17.28 12.64 15.58
N SER A 103 -17.54 12.50 14.28
CA SER A 103 -17.60 11.18 13.64
C SER A 103 -16.25 10.45 13.75
N THR A 104 -15.15 11.18 13.62
CA THR A 104 -13.79 10.64 13.76
C THR A 104 -13.53 10.19 15.20
N ALA A 105 -13.86 11.02 16.21
CA ALA A 105 -13.69 10.66 17.61
C ALA A 105 -14.50 9.41 18.00
N ASP A 106 -15.75 9.31 17.53
CA ASP A 106 -16.62 8.16 17.77
C ASP A 106 -16.07 6.89 17.09
N MET A 107 -15.54 7.01 15.86
CA MET A 107 -14.90 5.92 15.13
C MET A 107 -13.58 5.46 15.78
N THR A 108 -12.76 6.37 16.31
CA THR A 108 -11.53 6.04 17.04
C THR A 108 -11.83 5.22 18.30
N GLU A 109 -12.89 5.59 19.03
CA GLU A 109 -13.30 4.87 20.24
C GLU A 109 -13.88 3.48 19.90
N ILE A 110 -14.57 3.33 18.75
CA ILE A 110 -14.93 2.01 18.21
C ILE A 110 -13.67 1.20 17.85
N GLY A 111 -12.70 1.82 17.18
CA GLY A 111 -11.43 1.19 16.80
C GLY A 111 -10.67 0.64 18.02
N ARG A 112 -10.61 1.41 19.12
CA ARG A 112 -10.01 0.97 20.38
C ARG A 112 -10.71 -0.26 20.97
N ARG A 113 -12.05 -0.33 20.87
CA ARG A 113 -12.81 -1.52 21.32
C ARG A 113 -12.56 -2.73 20.42
N ILE A 114 -12.48 -2.54 19.11
CA ILE A 114 -12.14 -3.60 18.14
C ILE A 114 -10.72 -4.15 18.41
N GLN A 115 -9.74 -3.29 18.69
CA GLN A 115 -8.39 -3.71 19.08
C GLN A 115 -8.40 -4.54 20.38
N GLY A 116 -9.23 -4.16 21.35
CA GLY A 116 -9.47 -4.97 22.56
C GLY A 116 -10.00 -6.36 22.24
N LEU A 117 -10.98 -6.46 21.33
CA LEU A 117 -11.52 -7.74 20.86
C LEU A 117 -10.44 -8.57 20.14
N LYS A 118 -9.59 -7.96 19.32
CA LYS A 118 -8.45 -8.63 18.67
C LYS A 118 -7.51 -9.26 19.69
N GLY A 119 -7.18 -8.55 20.77
CA GLY A 119 -6.38 -9.11 21.88
C GLY A 119 -7.04 -10.32 22.55
N GLU A 120 -8.36 -10.32 22.71
CA GLU A 120 -9.11 -11.47 23.23
C GLU A 120 -9.13 -12.66 22.25
N TYR A 121 -9.21 -12.41 20.93
CA TYR A 121 -9.04 -13.45 19.90
C TYR A 121 -7.64 -14.07 19.95
N GLU A 122 -6.59 -13.25 20.03
CA GLU A 122 -5.20 -13.73 20.11
C GLU A 122 -4.95 -14.55 21.38
N ALA A 123 -5.52 -14.16 22.52
CA ALA A 123 -5.43 -14.93 23.77
C ALA A 123 -6.04 -16.35 23.62
N LEU A 124 -7.11 -16.50 22.84
CA LEU A 124 -7.71 -17.81 22.55
C LEU A 124 -6.84 -18.67 21.62
N THR A 125 -6.12 -18.06 20.67
CA THR A 125 -5.21 -18.80 19.77
C THR A 125 -3.99 -19.36 20.48
N ARG A 126 -3.60 -18.81 21.65
CA ARG A 126 -2.45 -19.25 22.45
C ARG A 126 -2.81 -20.31 23.51
N GLN A 127 -4.08 -20.72 23.61
CA GLN A 127 -4.53 -21.67 24.63
C GLN A 127 -4.02 -23.09 24.31
N LYS A 128 -3.19 -23.65 25.21
CA LYS A 128 -2.67 -25.02 25.10
C LYS A 128 -3.77 -26.05 25.42
N PHE A 129 -3.81 -27.15 24.67
CA PHE A 129 -4.69 -28.29 24.94
C PHE A 129 -3.86 -29.46 25.49
N GLY A 130 -4.12 -29.84 26.76
CA GLY A 130 -3.54 -31.02 27.41
C GLY A 130 -2.12 -30.88 28.02
N PRO A 131 -1.76 -31.73 29.00
CA PRO A 131 -0.48 -31.64 29.71
C PRO A 131 0.67 -32.29 28.92
N GLY A 132 1.74 -31.52 28.62
CA GLY A 132 3.00 -32.06 28.07
C GLY A 132 3.72 -31.23 26.99
N ALA A 133 3.17 -30.10 26.54
CA ALA A 133 3.80 -29.27 25.50
C ALA A 133 4.81 -28.25 26.09
N GLU A 134 5.92 -28.74 26.62
CA GLU A 134 7.17 -27.98 26.81
C GLU A 134 8.35 -28.85 26.40
N LYS A 135 8.79 -28.64 25.16
CA LYS A 135 10.20 -28.71 24.74
C LYS A 135 10.40 -27.65 23.66
N ASP A 136 11.55 -26.99 23.75
CA ASP A 136 12.10 -25.95 22.89
C ASP A 136 11.47 -25.89 21.49
N ARG A 137 10.84 -24.76 21.20
CA ARG A 137 10.69 -24.32 19.81
C ARG A 137 11.94 -23.52 19.46
N ASP A 138 13.05 -24.23 19.30
CA ASP A 138 13.88 -23.94 18.15
C ASP A 138 12.91 -23.92 16.96
N ILE A 139 12.91 -22.80 16.25
CA ILE A 139 12.28 -22.67 14.94
C ILE A 139 13.01 -23.66 14.02
N HIS A 140 12.63 -24.93 14.11
CA HIS A 140 12.80 -25.87 13.03
C HIS A 140 11.92 -25.33 11.91
N GLU A 141 12.57 -24.56 11.04
CA GLU A 141 12.39 -24.62 9.61
C GLU A 141 11.75 -25.97 9.27
N PHE A 142 10.49 -25.93 8.85
CA PHE A 142 9.83 -27.12 8.34
C PHE A 142 10.68 -27.59 7.16
N LYS A 143 11.55 -28.58 7.42
CA LYS A 143 12.07 -29.41 6.34
C LYS A 143 10.85 -30.05 5.73
N ASN A 144 10.51 -29.53 4.56
CA ASN A 144 9.41 -30.01 3.76
C ASN A 144 9.81 -31.43 3.33
N ASP A 145 9.25 -32.43 3.99
CA ASP A 145 9.46 -33.84 3.68
C ASP A 145 8.77 -34.14 2.34
N GLY A 146 9.48 -33.83 1.25
CA GLY A 146 9.45 -34.44 -0.08
C GLY A 146 8.16 -35.17 -0.49
N LYS A 147 7.03 -34.47 -0.55
CA LYS A 147 5.83 -34.91 -1.27
C LYS A 147 5.24 -33.77 -2.09
N ASP A 148 5.70 -33.63 -3.34
CA ASP A 148 5.02 -32.98 -4.47
C ASP A 148 4.09 -31.77 -4.18
N GLU A 149 4.47 -30.86 -3.27
CA GLU A 149 3.77 -29.59 -3.12
C GLU A 149 4.30 -28.62 -4.16
N ARG A 150 3.43 -28.26 -5.12
CA ARG A 150 3.77 -27.29 -6.15
C ARG A 150 4.02 -25.92 -5.50
N PRO A 151 5.04 -25.16 -5.95
CA PRO A 151 5.34 -23.86 -5.39
C PRO A 151 4.13 -22.92 -5.53
N THR A 152 3.74 -22.28 -4.43
CA THR A 152 2.63 -21.31 -4.38
C THR A 152 3.11 -19.87 -4.49
N LYS A 153 4.42 -19.63 -4.49
CA LYS A 153 5.06 -18.31 -4.55
C LYS A 153 6.35 -18.42 -5.36
N THR A 154 6.74 -17.34 -6.01
CA THR A 154 8.03 -17.22 -6.70
C THR A 154 9.22 -17.51 -5.79
N ASP A 155 10.21 -18.21 -6.34
CA ASP A 155 11.56 -18.30 -5.81
C ASP A 155 12.50 -17.44 -6.68
N MET A 156 13.03 -16.36 -6.10
CA MET A 156 13.93 -15.42 -6.80
C MET A 156 15.41 -15.77 -6.61
N SER A 157 15.74 -16.79 -5.80
CA SER A 157 17.11 -17.06 -5.33
C SER A 157 18.13 -17.36 -6.44
N SER A 158 17.68 -17.78 -7.62
CA SER A 158 18.57 -18.01 -8.77
C SER A 158 19.17 -16.73 -9.36
N GLY A 159 18.52 -15.58 -9.16
CA GLY A 159 18.82 -14.32 -9.85
C GLY A 159 18.86 -14.44 -11.38
N ASP A 160 18.27 -15.48 -11.96
CA ASP A 160 18.18 -15.68 -13.41
C ASP A 160 16.76 -15.31 -13.85
N ILE A 161 16.62 -14.11 -14.41
CA ILE A 161 15.32 -13.56 -14.81
C ILE A 161 14.57 -14.48 -15.76
N LYS A 162 15.25 -15.22 -16.64
CA LYS A 162 14.58 -16.11 -17.60
C LYS A 162 14.00 -17.32 -16.88
N GLN A 163 14.76 -17.93 -15.98
CA GLN A 163 14.27 -19.05 -15.18
C GLN A 163 13.10 -18.64 -14.28
N ILE A 164 13.21 -17.48 -13.64
CA ILE A 164 12.16 -16.92 -12.78
C ILE A 164 10.90 -16.62 -13.59
N ASP A 165 11.03 -15.94 -14.74
CA ASP A 165 9.91 -15.62 -15.64
C ASP A 165 9.23 -16.88 -16.16
N GLU A 166 9.98 -17.89 -16.63
CA GLU A 166 9.45 -19.16 -17.10
C GLU A 166 8.69 -19.91 -15.99
N ALA A 167 9.26 -19.98 -14.78
CA ALA A 167 8.62 -20.60 -13.62
C ALA A 167 7.33 -19.88 -13.23
N ASN A 168 7.35 -18.55 -13.19
CA ASN A 168 6.19 -17.74 -12.84
C ASN A 168 5.09 -17.80 -13.91
N ARG A 169 5.44 -17.84 -15.20
CA ARG A 169 4.46 -18.05 -16.29
C ARG A 169 3.81 -19.42 -16.21
N LYS A 170 4.56 -20.46 -15.83
CA LYS A 170 3.99 -21.78 -15.56
C LYS A 170 3.01 -21.74 -14.39
N LEU A 171 3.38 -21.12 -13.27
CA LEU A 171 2.49 -20.95 -12.12
C LEU A 171 1.23 -20.16 -12.50
N LEU A 172 1.37 -19.09 -13.29
CA LEU A 172 0.24 -18.29 -13.79
C LEU A 172 -0.73 -19.13 -14.63
N GLN A 173 -0.21 -20.02 -15.49
CA GLN A 173 -1.02 -20.93 -16.28
C GLN A 173 -1.72 -21.98 -15.42
N GLU A 174 -1.05 -22.52 -14.40
CA GLU A 174 -1.67 -23.45 -13.45
C GLU A 174 -2.82 -22.79 -12.68
N MET A 175 -2.63 -21.53 -12.26
CA MET A 175 -3.67 -20.72 -11.61
C MET A 175 -4.83 -20.45 -12.56
N LEU A 176 -4.57 -20.21 -13.86
CA LEU A 176 -5.62 -20.03 -14.87
C LEU A 176 -6.50 -21.29 -14.97
N ASP A 177 -5.87 -22.45 -15.10
CA ASP A 177 -6.57 -23.74 -15.20
C ASP A 177 -7.36 -24.05 -13.91
N GLU A 178 -6.84 -23.70 -12.74
CA GLU A 178 -7.50 -23.84 -11.44
C GLU A 178 -8.73 -22.91 -11.35
N TYR A 179 -8.55 -21.61 -11.60
CA TYR A 179 -9.60 -20.62 -11.43
C TYR A 179 -10.70 -20.71 -12.50
N GLN A 180 -10.42 -21.23 -13.69
CA GLN A 180 -11.45 -21.57 -14.67
C GLN A 180 -12.46 -22.60 -14.16
N ARG A 181 -12.03 -23.50 -13.25
CA ARG A 181 -12.88 -24.54 -12.66
C ARG A 181 -13.69 -24.06 -11.44
N LEU A 182 -13.46 -22.83 -10.96
CA LEU A 182 -14.27 -22.27 -9.90
C LEU A 182 -15.73 -22.13 -10.34
N PRO A 183 -16.69 -22.19 -9.39
CA PRO A 183 -18.08 -21.81 -9.65
C PRO A 183 -18.17 -20.40 -10.22
N ASP A 184 -19.14 -20.16 -11.09
CA ASP A 184 -19.37 -18.83 -11.65
C ASP A 184 -19.76 -17.85 -10.53
N GLY A 185 -19.09 -16.70 -10.50
CA GLY A 185 -19.24 -15.71 -9.44
C GLY A 185 -18.16 -14.64 -9.50
N GLN A 186 -18.23 -13.68 -8.58
CA GLN A 186 -17.31 -12.55 -8.54
C GLN A 186 -15.85 -12.99 -8.39
N VAL A 187 -15.58 -13.93 -7.49
CA VAL A 187 -14.23 -14.47 -7.25
C VAL A 187 -13.59 -14.97 -8.55
N LYS A 188 -14.30 -15.85 -9.28
CA LYS A 188 -13.83 -16.37 -10.57
C LYS A 188 -13.54 -15.25 -11.57
N ARG A 189 -14.48 -14.31 -11.72
CA ARG A 189 -14.32 -13.17 -12.65
C ARG A 189 -13.07 -12.34 -12.30
N ASP A 190 -12.88 -12.02 -11.03
CA ASP A 190 -11.76 -11.20 -10.57
C ASP A 190 -10.41 -11.93 -10.71
N ARG A 191 -10.35 -13.23 -10.37
CA ARG A 191 -9.11 -14.03 -10.55
C ARG A 191 -8.70 -14.14 -12.01
N LEU A 192 -9.67 -14.39 -12.90
CA LEU A 192 -9.40 -14.46 -14.34
C LEU A 192 -9.00 -13.10 -14.91
N ALA A 193 -9.58 -12.00 -14.41
CA ALA A 193 -9.18 -10.65 -14.77
C ALA A 193 -7.77 -10.30 -14.28
N ASP A 194 -7.40 -10.72 -13.06
CA ASP A 194 -6.04 -10.51 -12.54
C ASP A 194 -5.02 -11.24 -13.42
N ILE A 195 -5.27 -12.50 -13.80
CA ILE A 195 -4.40 -13.26 -14.72
C ILE A 195 -4.31 -12.58 -16.09
N ALA A 196 -5.44 -12.15 -16.65
CA ALA A 196 -5.47 -11.47 -17.95
C ALA A 196 -4.64 -10.17 -17.93
N ALA A 197 -4.69 -9.41 -16.83
CA ALA A 197 -3.89 -8.20 -16.68
C ALA A 197 -2.39 -8.49 -16.54
N VAL A 198 -2.00 -9.56 -15.83
CA VAL A 198 -0.59 -10.01 -15.80
C VAL A 198 -0.15 -10.42 -17.21
N GLN A 199 -0.98 -11.15 -17.96
CA GLN A 199 -0.67 -11.52 -19.35
C GLN A 199 -0.57 -10.29 -20.27
N ASP A 200 -1.39 -9.27 -20.06
CA ASP A 200 -1.35 -8.02 -20.81
C ASP A 200 -0.08 -7.20 -20.50
N ALA A 201 0.31 -7.11 -19.23
CA ALA A 201 1.58 -6.52 -18.79
C ALA A 201 2.79 -7.17 -19.50
N LEU A 202 2.74 -8.50 -19.68
CA LEU A 202 3.79 -9.27 -20.33
C LEU A 202 3.85 -9.12 -21.86
N LYS A 203 2.97 -8.30 -22.46
CA LYS A 203 3.07 -7.87 -23.86
C LYS A 203 4.00 -6.67 -24.05
N VAL A 204 4.32 -5.94 -22.98
CA VAL A 204 5.27 -4.84 -23.02
C VAL A 204 6.65 -5.39 -23.43
N PRO A 205 7.32 -4.84 -24.47
CA PRO A 205 8.61 -5.36 -24.91
C PRO A 205 9.66 -5.37 -23.79
N GLY A 206 10.37 -6.48 -23.65
CA GLY A 206 11.41 -6.63 -22.61
C GLY A 206 10.87 -6.79 -21.20
N SER A 207 9.57 -7.04 -21.02
CA SER A 207 8.98 -7.31 -19.72
C SER A 207 9.05 -8.79 -19.33
N HIS A 208 9.21 -9.02 -18.01
CA HIS A 208 9.31 -10.33 -17.38
C HIS A 208 8.49 -10.35 -16.10
N LEU A 209 7.88 -11.50 -15.78
CA LEU A 209 7.17 -11.74 -14.53
C LEU A 209 8.18 -12.17 -13.46
N VAL A 210 8.61 -11.21 -12.65
CA VAL A 210 9.66 -11.44 -11.64
C VAL A 210 9.12 -11.87 -10.29
N TYR A 211 7.82 -11.70 -10.04
CA TYR A 211 7.14 -12.18 -8.84
C TYR A 211 5.68 -12.51 -9.10
N LEU A 212 5.20 -13.59 -8.50
CA LEU A 212 3.83 -14.07 -8.51
C LEU A 212 3.56 -14.88 -7.23
N GLU A 213 2.42 -14.65 -6.60
CA GLU A 213 1.98 -15.42 -5.44
C GLU A 213 0.54 -15.91 -5.65
N LYS A 214 0.31 -17.20 -5.41
CA LYS A 214 -1.03 -17.76 -5.37
C LYS A 214 -1.62 -17.50 -3.97
N PRO A 215 -2.66 -16.67 -3.84
CA PRO A 215 -3.25 -16.41 -2.53
C PRO A 215 -3.92 -17.68 -1.97
N ALA A 216 -3.79 -17.88 -0.66
CA ALA A 216 -4.44 -19.00 0.03
C ALA A 216 -5.98 -18.87 0.02
N ASP A 217 -6.48 -17.63 0.09
CA ASP A 217 -7.90 -17.30 -0.10
C ASP A 217 -8.11 -16.77 -1.53
N PRO A 218 -8.85 -17.49 -2.40
CA PRO A 218 -9.15 -17.04 -3.75
C PRO A 218 -9.94 -15.71 -3.83
N SER A 219 -10.53 -15.24 -2.74
CA SER A 219 -11.17 -13.92 -2.69
C SER A 219 -10.16 -12.77 -2.80
N GLN A 220 -8.90 -13.01 -2.43
CA GLN A 220 -7.83 -12.03 -2.49
C GLN A 220 -7.25 -11.87 -3.89
N MET A 221 -6.75 -10.67 -4.20
CA MET A 221 -6.08 -10.42 -5.46
C MET A 221 -4.78 -11.24 -5.61
N ILE A 222 -4.33 -11.52 -6.83
CA ILE A 222 -3.08 -12.27 -7.09
C ILE A 222 -1.92 -11.28 -7.01
N PRO A 223 -1.06 -11.36 -5.97
CA PRO A 223 0.12 -10.50 -5.90
C PRO A 223 1.07 -10.82 -7.06
N ALA A 224 1.57 -9.79 -7.75
CA ALA A 224 2.46 -9.95 -8.89
C ALA A 224 3.41 -8.75 -9.04
N ALA A 225 4.58 -8.97 -9.64
CA ALA A 225 5.46 -7.90 -10.07
C ALA A 225 6.07 -8.21 -11.44
N THR A 226 6.12 -7.19 -12.29
CA THR A 226 6.76 -7.25 -13.61
C THR A 226 7.97 -6.35 -13.64
N SER A 227 9.02 -6.78 -14.32
CA SER A 227 10.21 -5.96 -14.58
C SER A 227 10.34 -5.70 -16.07
N VAL A 228 10.75 -4.50 -16.44
CA VAL A 228 11.29 -4.19 -17.78
C VAL A 228 12.80 -4.08 -17.64
N GLY A 229 13.54 -4.96 -18.33
CA GLY A 229 14.97 -5.19 -18.05
C GLY A 229 15.21 -6.22 -16.92
N ASP A 230 16.47 -6.53 -16.66
CA ASP A 230 16.89 -7.54 -15.68
C ASP A 230 17.32 -6.90 -14.34
N PRO A 231 16.51 -6.98 -13.27
CA PRO A 231 16.82 -6.34 -12.00
C PRO A 231 17.93 -7.06 -11.23
N PHE A 232 18.33 -8.26 -11.64
CA PHE A 232 19.40 -9.02 -10.97
C PHE A 232 20.78 -8.71 -11.56
N THR A 233 20.84 -8.06 -12.73
CA THR A 233 22.11 -7.72 -13.38
C THR A 233 22.25 -6.23 -13.71
N ALA A 234 21.18 -5.44 -13.55
CA ALA A 234 21.19 -3.99 -13.76
C ALA A 234 22.15 -3.27 -12.81
N ASP A 235 22.65 -2.11 -13.25
CA ASP A 235 23.37 -1.16 -12.40
C ASP A 235 22.39 -0.28 -11.60
N HIS A 236 21.20 -0.02 -12.16
CA HIS A 236 20.15 0.75 -11.52
C HIS A 236 18.80 0.03 -11.60
N VAL A 237 18.13 -0.12 -10.46
CA VAL A 237 16.83 -0.77 -10.33
C VAL A 237 15.83 0.19 -9.70
N SER A 238 14.63 0.33 -10.25
CA SER A 238 13.51 0.94 -9.52
C SER A 238 12.44 -0.08 -9.16
N VAL A 239 11.76 0.16 -8.05
CA VAL A 239 10.54 -0.54 -7.66
C VAL A 239 9.44 0.48 -7.43
N THR A 240 8.39 0.42 -8.24
CA THR A 240 7.22 1.30 -8.13
C THR A 240 6.06 0.56 -7.44
N VAL A 241 5.52 1.19 -6.40
CA VAL A 241 4.43 0.69 -5.55
C VAL A 241 3.17 1.53 -5.79
N PRO A 242 2.05 0.94 -6.22
CA PRO A 242 0.83 1.67 -6.53
C PRO A 242 0.01 2.04 -5.28
N GLY A 243 -0.93 2.97 -5.45
CA GLY A 243 -1.89 3.37 -4.44
C GLY A 243 -3.25 2.66 -4.45
N VAL A 244 -4.29 3.39 -4.00
CA VAL A 244 -5.69 2.92 -3.93
C VAL A 244 -6.18 2.51 -5.31
N SER A 245 -7.08 1.51 -5.39
CA SER A 245 -7.52 0.86 -6.65
C SER A 245 -6.41 0.07 -7.39
N GLY A 246 -5.24 -0.08 -6.78
CA GLY A 246 -4.07 -0.83 -7.22
C GLY A 246 -4.25 -2.35 -7.34
N THR A 247 -5.45 -2.84 -7.60
CA THR A 247 -5.65 -4.28 -7.76
C THR A 247 -4.90 -4.79 -8.97
N THR A 248 -4.43 -6.04 -8.93
CA THR A 248 -3.65 -6.63 -10.05
C THR A 248 -4.36 -6.46 -11.40
N ARG A 249 -5.66 -6.78 -11.50
CA ARG A 249 -6.48 -6.54 -12.71
C ARG A 249 -6.59 -5.08 -13.16
N GLY A 250 -6.44 -4.13 -12.24
CA GLY A 250 -6.65 -2.72 -12.48
C GLY A 250 -5.37 -1.96 -12.90
N THR A 251 -4.20 -2.38 -12.41
CA THR A 251 -3.01 -1.52 -12.50
C THR A 251 -1.76 -2.14 -13.10
N ILE A 252 -1.52 -3.45 -12.97
CA ILE A 252 -0.20 -4.01 -13.33
C ILE A 252 0.18 -3.82 -14.80
N ALA A 253 -0.79 -3.90 -15.72
CA ALA A 253 -0.55 -3.67 -17.14
C ALA A 253 -0.14 -2.23 -17.44
N GLY A 254 -0.89 -1.25 -16.91
CA GLY A 254 -0.58 0.17 -17.04
C GLY A 254 0.78 0.52 -16.43
N MET A 255 1.02 0.07 -15.20
CA MET A 255 2.29 0.28 -14.50
C MET A 255 3.49 -0.34 -15.24
N THR A 256 3.33 -1.48 -15.91
CA THR A 256 4.42 -2.07 -16.70
C THR A 256 4.76 -1.20 -17.91
N GLY A 257 3.75 -0.57 -18.52
CA GLY A 257 3.96 0.42 -19.58
C GLY A 257 4.65 1.68 -19.06
N GLU A 258 4.21 2.21 -17.91
CA GLU A 258 4.84 3.36 -17.24
C GLU A 258 6.29 3.04 -16.83
N ALA A 259 6.56 1.83 -16.34
CA ALA A 259 7.91 1.36 -16.04
C ALA A 259 8.80 1.34 -17.29
N ALA A 260 8.27 0.88 -18.43
CA ALA A 260 9.02 0.93 -19.70
C ALA A 260 9.36 2.36 -20.12
N GLN A 261 8.42 3.30 -19.99
CA GLN A 261 8.67 4.72 -20.30
C GLN A 261 9.70 5.34 -19.35
N LEU A 262 9.60 5.05 -18.05
CA LEU A 262 10.58 5.49 -17.05
C LEU A 262 11.98 4.97 -17.37
N ARG A 263 12.07 3.69 -17.78
CA ARG A 263 13.33 3.08 -18.20
C ARG A 263 13.91 3.77 -19.44
N ASN A 264 13.08 4.13 -20.42
CA ASN A 264 13.53 4.85 -21.61
C ASN A 264 14.09 6.23 -21.25
N GLU A 265 13.36 7.00 -20.45
CA GLU A 265 13.81 8.32 -19.99
C GLU A 265 15.15 8.20 -19.22
N ALA A 266 15.29 7.20 -18.35
CA ALA A 266 16.54 6.96 -17.62
C ALA A 266 17.69 6.57 -18.55
N ILE A 267 17.44 5.76 -19.59
CA ILE A 267 18.46 5.43 -20.61
C ILE A 267 18.89 6.70 -21.37
N ASP A 268 17.95 7.58 -21.70
CA ASP A 268 18.25 8.80 -22.44
C ASP A 268 19.04 9.79 -21.59
N ILE A 269 18.68 9.98 -20.32
CA ILE A 269 19.47 10.76 -19.36
C ILE A 269 20.87 10.15 -19.20
N ALA A 270 20.97 8.84 -18.94
CA ALA A 270 22.24 8.14 -18.77
C ALA A 270 23.15 8.33 -19.98
N ARG A 271 22.61 8.26 -21.20
CA ARG A 271 23.38 8.51 -22.43
C ARG A 271 23.94 9.92 -22.51
N GLN A 272 23.19 10.93 -22.07
CA GLN A 272 23.63 12.33 -22.13
C GLN A 272 24.74 12.63 -21.11
N VAL A 273 24.68 12.01 -19.94
CA VAL A 273 25.64 12.28 -18.86
C VAL A 273 26.78 11.25 -18.78
N GLY A 274 26.80 10.26 -19.68
CA GLY A 274 27.84 9.24 -19.76
C GLY A 274 27.75 8.17 -18.67
N ASP A 275 26.54 7.85 -18.22
CA ASP A 275 26.26 6.83 -17.19
C ASP A 275 25.89 5.47 -17.81
N SER A 276 25.74 4.44 -16.96
CA SER A 276 25.30 3.12 -17.40
C SER A 276 23.85 3.14 -17.88
N GLN A 277 23.61 2.47 -19.01
CA GLN A 277 22.27 2.26 -19.57
C GLN A 277 21.67 0.90 -19.15
N ASN A 278 22.40 0.13 -18.32
CA ASN A 278 21.96 -1.16 -17.80
C ASN A 278 20.97 -0.95 -16.64
N ILE A 279 19.72 -0.68 -17.00
CA ILE A 279 18.68 -0.23 -16.07
C ILE A 279 17.51 -1.23 -16.08
N ALA A 280 16.91 -1.46 -14.92
CA ALA A 280 15.69 -2.22 -14.77
C ALA A 280 14.64 -1.44 -13.96
N THR A 281 13.37 -1.56 -14.34
CA THR A 281 12.25 -0.88 -13.68
C THR A 281 11.16 -1.87 -13.37
N VAL A 282 10.77 -1.98 -12.10
CA VAL A 282 9.82 -2.97 -11.59
C VAL A 282 8.50 -2.31 -11.22
N ALA A 283 7.39 -2.82 -11.77
CA ALA A 283 6.05 -2.53 -11.31
C ALA A 283 5.63 -3.59 -10.28
N TRP A 284 5.49 -3.21 -9.01
CA TRP A 284 5.20 -4.14 -7.92
C TRP A 284 3.77 -3.99 -7.40
N VAL A 285 2.94 -5.01 -7.61
CA VAL A 285 1.55 -5.09 -7.16
C VAL A 285 1.40 -6.25 -6.17
N GLY A 286 2.12 -6.15 -5.04
CA GLY A 286 2.31 -7.27 -4.10
C GLY A 286 1.45 -7.27 -2.84
N TYR A 287 0.63 -6.24 -2.60
CA TYR A 287 -0.19 -6.09 -1.40
C TYR A 287 -1.65 -5.78 -1.74
N GLN A 288 -2.61 -6.07 -0.86
CA GLN A 288 -4.01 -5.76 -1.10
C GLN A 288 -4.26 -4.26 -0.81
N PRO A 289 -4.54 -3.41 -1.81
CA PRO A 289 -4.85 -2.00 -1.55
C PRO A 289 -6.32 -1.84 -1.12
N PRO A 290 -6.68 -0.67 -0.55
CA PRO A 290 -8.07 -0.35 -0.30
C PRO A 290 -8.89 -0.39 -1.61
N PRO A 291 -10.15 -0.87 -1.58
CA PRO A 291 -10.93 -1.10 -2.79
C PRO A 291 -11.35 0.19 -3.50
N ASN A 292 -11.53 1.31 -2.79
CA ASN A 292 -11.95 2.61 -3.38
C ASN A 292 -11.38 3.80 -2.59
N LEU A 293 -11.14 4.93 -3.29
CA LEU A 293 -10.66 6.21 -2.75
C LEU A 293 -11.63 6.90 -1.78
N GLY A 294 -12.86 6.42 -1.62
CA GLY A 294 -13.90 7.01 -0.75
C GLY A 294 -14.39 6.11 0.38
N ASP A 295 -13.74 4.97 0.59
CA ASP A 295 -14.09 4.03 1.65
C ASP A 295 -13.35 4.39 2.95
N SER A 296 -13.91 4.04 4.12
CA SER A 296 -13.28 4.33 5.42
C SER A 296 -11.91 3.67 5.59
N GLY A 297 -11.59 2.66 4.76
CA GLY A 297 -10.27 2.05 4.67
C GLY A 297 -9.17 2.96 4.11
N MET A 298 -9.49 4.08 3.47
CA MET A 298 -8.52 5.13 3.15
C MET A 298 -8.08 5.91 4.39
N LEU A 299 -8.81 5.84 5.50
CA LEU A 299 -8.45 6.48 6.77
C LEU A 299 -7.80 5.49 7.76
N SER A 300 -7.52 4.26 7.31
CA SER A 300 -6.80 3.24 8.07
C SER A 300 -5.52 2.84 7.33
N ASP A 301 -4.46 2.64 8.10
CA ASP A 301 -3.17 2.14 7.64
C ASP A 301 -3.10 0.60 7.64
N ASP A 302 -4.14 -0.12 8.09
CA ASP A 302 -4.11 -1.58 8.25
C ASP A 302 -3.61 -2.35 7.00
N LEU A 303 -4.03 -1.91 5.81
CA LEU A 303 -3.61 -2.53 4.55
C LEU A 303 -2.18 -2.16 4.18
N ALA A 304 -1.73 -0.94 4.49
CA ALA A 304 -0.36 -0.51 4.30
C ALA A 304 0.58 -1.25 5.28
N GLN A 305 0.19 -1.38 6.55
CA GLN A 305 0.86 -2.17 7.58
C GLN A 305 0.97 -3.65 7.17
N ALA A 306 -0.08 -4.21 6.56
CA ALA A 306 -0.04 -5.59 6.05
C ALA A 306 0.81 -5.75 4.77
N GLY A 307 0.93 -4.67 3.97
CA GLY A 307 1.71 -4.64 2.74
C GLY A 307 3.21 -4.40 2.97
N ALA A 308 3.57 -3.61 3.98
CA ALA A 308 4.94 -3.17 4.21
C ALA A 308 5.93 -4.34 4.41
N PRO A 309 5.65 -5.38 5.23
CA PRO A 309 6.57 -6.53 5.34
C PRO A 309 6.73 -7.30 4.02
N LYS A 310 5.69 -7.33 3.17
CA LYS A 310 5.77 -7.97 1.84
C LYS A 310 6.67 -7.18 0.90
N LEU A 311 6.59 -5.85 0.94
CA LEU A 311 7.46 -4.96 0.19
C LEU A 311 8.91 -5.10 0.66
N THR A 312 9.15 -5.09 1.98
CA THR A 312 10.48 -5.31 2.57
C THR A 312 11.06 -6.65 2.14
N SER A 313 10.28 -7.74 2.18
CA SER A 313 10.71 -9.05 1.70
C SER A 313 11.05 -9.04 0.21
N PHE A 314 10.24 -8.39 -0.62
CA PHE A 314 10.50 -8.31 -2.05
C PHE A 314 11.80 -7.54 -2.38
N LEU A 315 12.03 -6.41 -1.71
CA LEU A 315 13.25 -5.62 -1.86
C LEU A 315 14.49 -6.40 -1.40
N HIS A 316 14.38 -7.07 -0.26
CA HIS A 316 15.42 -8.00 0.22
C HIS A 316 15.71 -9.11 -0.80
N ASP A 317 14.68 -9.72 -1.40
CA ASP A 317 14.85 -10.83 -2.33
C ASP A 317 15.49 -10.39 -3.66
N ILE A 318 15.22 -9.16 -4.13
CA ILE A 318 15.96 -8.56 -5.26
C ILE A 318 17.43 -8.36 -4.89
N ASP A 319 17.70 -7.75 -3.73
CA ASP A 319 19.06 -7.45 -3.29
C ASP A 319 19.89 -8.73 -3.09
N ALA A 320 19.33 -9.72 -2.39
CA ALA A 320 19.97 -10.99 -2.10
C ALA A 320 20.24 -11.84 -3.35
N ALA A 321 19.38 -11.74 -4.38
CA ALA A 321 19.55 -12.46 -5.64
C ALA A 321 20.37 -11.67 -6.68
N SER A 322 20.75 -10.43 -6.37
CA SER A 322 21.51 -9.60 -7.29
C SER A 322 22.88 -10.19 -7.60
N LYS A 323 23.21 -10.19 -8.89
CA LYS A 323 24.53 -10.55 -9.44
C LYS A 323 25.41 -9.31 -9.62
N ASN A 324 24.91 -8.14 -9.25
CA ASN A 324 25.64 -6.88 -9.27
C ASN A 324 25.66 -6.27 -7.85
N PRO A 325 26.73 -6.50 -7.06
CA PRO A 325 26.80 -6.01 -5.68
C PRO A 325 26.92 -4.48 -5.57
N GLY A 326 27.13 -3.79 -6.69
CA GLY A 326 27.17 -2.32 -6.76
C GLY A 326 25.90 -1.71 -7.34
N HIS A 327 24.83 -2.50 -7.52
CA HIS A 327 23.57 -1.96 -8.02
C HIS A 327 23.01 -0.90 -7.07
N THR A 328 22.21 0.03 -7.59
CA THR A 328 21.45 0.96 -6.76
C THR A 328 19.97 0.71 -6.91
N THR A 329 19.22 0.75 -5.81
CA THR A 329 17.77 0.55 -5.81
C THR A 329 17.04 1.83 -5.43
N ALA A 330 16.07 2.23 -6.26
CA ALA A 330 15.16 3.34 -6.00
C ALA A 330 13.73 2.87 -5.73
N LEU A 331 13.12 3.31 -4.63
CA LEU A 331 11.75 2.97 -4.24
C LEU A 331 10.79 4.13 -4.54
N PHE A 332 9.77 3.88 -5.37
CA PHE A 332 8.82 4.88 -5.81
C PHE A 332 7.41 4.54 -5.30
N GLY A 333 6.92 5.26 -4.29
CA GLY A 333 5.60 5.03 -3.71
C GLY A 333 4.58 6.07 -4.14
N HIS A 334 3.51 5.64 -4.81
CA HIS A 334 2.41 6.52 -5.22
C HIS A 334 1.21 6.40 -4.30
N SER A 335 0.61 7.52 -3.88
CA SER A 335 -0.69 7.50 -3.18
C SER A 335 -0.67 6.56 -1.95
N TYR A 336 -1.59 5.60 -1.80
CA TYR A 336 -1.53 4.65 -0.68
C TYR A 336 -0.26 3.77 -0.66
N GLY A 337 0.40 3.59 -1.81
CA GLY A 337 1.70 2.96 -1.93
C GLY A 337 2.80 3.79 -1.27
N SER A 338 2.65 5.12 -1.17
CA SER A 338 3.59 5.95 -0.40
C SER A 338 3.52 5.68 1.10
N LEU A 339 2.32 5.47 1.65
CA LEU A 339 2.15 5.06 3.04
C LEU A 339 2.79 3.69 3.29
N THR A 340 2.50 2.72 2.41
CA THR A 340 3.08 1.37 2.47
C THR A 340 4.61 1.41 2.40
N SER A 341 5.17 2.21 1.49
CA SER A 341 6.62 2.41 1.35
C SER A 341 7.22 3.10 2.57
N GLY A 342 6.56 4.11 3.13
CA GLY A 342 7.02 4.79 4.35
C GLY A 342 7.13 3.85 5.54
N ILE A 343 6.10 3.02 5.76
CA ILE A 343 6.10 1.99 6.80
C ILE A 343 7.24 0.98 6.54
N ALA A 344 7.36 0.48 5.32
CA ALA A 344 8.41 -0.49 4.97
C ALA A 344 9.83 0.07 5.23
N LEU A 345 10.09 1.32 4.83
CA LEU A 345 11.37 1.98 5.05
C LEU A 345 11.70 2.13 6.54
N LYS A 346 10.71 2.57 7.33
CA LYS A 346 10.79 2.67 8.80
C LYS A 346 11.05 1.32 9.47
N GLU A 347 10.50 0.25 8.92
CA GLU A 347 10.63 -1.12 9.44
C GLU A 347 11.85 -1.89 8.89
N GLY A 348 12.71 -1.24 8.11
CA GLY A 348 14.02 -1.78 7.73
C GLY A 348 14.23 -1.99 6.23
N ALA A 349 13.26 -1.68 5.37
CA ALA A 349 13.47 -1.72 3.92
C ALA A 349 14.53 -0.72 3.43
N SER A 350 14.85 0.30 4.22
CA SER A 350 15.94 1.24 3.96
C SER A 350 17.32 0.58 3.89
N ALA A 351 17.48 -0.65 4.37
CA ALA A 351 18.71 -1.42 4.20
C ALA A 351 18.94 -1.90 2.74
N TYR A 352 17.90 -1.90 1.90
CA TYR A 352 17.91 -2.42 0.53
C TYR A 352 17.59 -1.36 -0.52
N VAL A 353 17.53 -0.10 -0.12
CA VAL A 353 17.10 1.02 -0.97
C VAL A 353 18.07 2.18 -0.78
N ASP A 354 18.60 2.70 -1.88
CA ASP A 354 19.50 3.84 -1.89
C ASP A 354 18.74 5.16 -1.92
N ASN A 355 17.65 5.21 -2.69
CA ASN A 355 16.82 6.40 -2.88
C ASN A 355 15.32 6.09 -2.78
N ALA A 356 14.54 7.04 -2.29
CA ALA A 356 13.08 6.93 -2.28
C ALA A 356 12.39 8.21 -2.73
N VAL A 357 11.32 8.06 -3.53
CA VAL A 357 10.42 9.16 -3.91
C VAL A 357 8.99 8.76 -3.58
N LEU A 358 8.36 9.53 -2.69
CA LEU A 358 6.97 9.34 -2.29
C LEU A 358 6.11 10.46 -2.88
N TYR A 359 5.10 10.14 -3.68
CA TYR A 359 4.40 11.15 -4.46
C TYR A 359 2.89 10.97 -4.50
N GLY A 360 2.19 12.10 -4.60
CA GLY A 360 0.73 12.16 -4.40
C GLY A 360 0.32 11.52 -3.09
N THR A 361 1.04 11.80 -2.00
CA THR A 361 0.95 11.03 -0.75
C THR A 361 -0.11 11.59 0.22
N PRO A 362 -0.91 10.73 0.90
CA PRO A 362 -1.74 11.14 2.02
C PRO A 362 -0.99 11.20 3.36
N GLY A 363 0.31 10.88 3.38
CA GLY A 363 1.12 10.64 4.57
C GLY A 363 1.92 9.33 4.44
N PHE A 364 2.99 9.20 5.23
CA PHE A 364 3.92 8.07 5.17
C PHE A 364 4.58 7.70 6.51
N GLU A 365 3.87 8.01 7.60
CA GLU A 365 4.19 7.63 8.99
C GLU A 365 5.56 8.12 9.52
N ALA A 366 6.04 9.24 8.97
CA ALA A 366 7.27 9.89 9.41
C ALA A 366 7.13 11.43 9.51
N THR A 367 7.93 12.01 10.41
CA THR A 367 8.06 13.47 10.59
C THR A 367 9.44 14.00 10.19
N THR A 368 10.39 13.11 9.91
CA THR A 368 11.71 13.40 9.36
C THR A 368 12.18 12.24 8.47
N PRO A 369 13.03 12.47 7.45
CA PRO A 369 13.61 11.40 6.64
C PRO A 369 14.41 10.37 7.47
N ALA A 370 15.04 10.80 8.57
CA ALA A 370 15.83 9.91 9.41
C ALA A 370 15.01 8.78 10.06
N GLN A 371 13.71 8.99 10.31
CA GLN A 371 12.81 7.93 10.79
C GLN A 371 12.58 6.83 9.75
N LEU A 372 12.81 7.12 8.47
CA LEU A 372 12.72 6.19 7.36
C LEU A 372 14.07 5.54 7.04
N GLY A 373 15.13 5.80 7.83
CA GLY A 373 16.49 5.39 7.52
C GLY A 373 17.14 6.20 6.40
N MET A 374 16.59 7.38 6.07
CA MET A 374 16.98 8.21 4.93
C MET A 374 17.43 9.62 5.37
N ASN A 375 17.81 10.47 4.41
CA ASN A 375 18.17 11.87 4.60
C ASN A 375 17.71 12.74 3.42
N ASP A 376 17.92 14.06 3.51
CA ASP A 376 17.45 15.04 2.51
C ASP A 376 18.08 14.87 1.10
N ASN A 377 19.12 14.03 0.95
CA ASN A 377 19.76 13.77 -0.33
C ASN A 377 19.29 12.46 -0.99
N ASN A 378 18.51 11.64 -0.30
CA ASN A 378 18.05 10.36 -0.84
C ASN A 378 16.58 10.02 -0.53
N PHE A 379 15.85 10.94 0.10
CA PHE A 379 14.40 10.86 0.25
C PHE A 379 13.73 12.12 -0.27
N PHE A 380 12.77 11.92 -1.16
CA PHE A 380 12.13 12.99 -1.89
C PHE A 380 10.60 12.85 -1.89
N VAL A 381 9.92 13.98 -2.03
CA VAL A 381 8.47 14.05 -2.20
C VAL A 381 8.12 14.75 -3.50
N MET A 382 7.03 14.37 -4.14
CA MET A 382 6.43 15.14 -5.24
C MET A 382 4.94 15.32 -5.00
N ALA A 383 4.45 16.53 -5.19
CA ALA A 383 3.04 16.86 -5.14
C ALA A 383 2.69 17.76 -6.33
N ALA A 384 1.63 17.42 -7.06
CA ALA A 384 1.03 18.30 -8.04
C ALA A 384 0.10 19.27 -7.29
N PRO A 385 0.11 20.59 -7.59
CA PRO A 385 -0.67 21.57 -6.83
C PRO A 385 -2.18 21.30 -6.80
N ASP A 386 -2.71 20.72 -7.87
CA ASP A 386 -4.13 20.40 -8.05
C ASP A 386 -4.51 18.96 -7.64
N ASP A 387 -3.60 18.24 -6.98
CA ASP A 387 -3.86 16.89 -6.51
C ASP A 387 -4.88 16.89 -5.34
N PRO A 388 -6.05 16.24 -5.48
CA PRO A 388 -7.06 16.15 -4.42
C PRO A 388 -6.58 15.39 -3.17
N ILE A 389 -5.43 14.74 -3.20
CA ILE A 389 -4.82 14.09 -2.03
C ILE A 389 -4.16 15.10 -1.07
N ASN A 390 -3.78 16.30 -1.55
CA ASN A 390 -3.05 17.28 -0.75
C ASN A 390 -3.80 17.68 0.54
N PRO A 391 -5.13 17.94 0.52
CA PRO A 391 -5.89 18.18 1.76
C PRO A 391 -5.91 16.99 2.73
N ILE A 392 -5.77 15.75 2.23
CA ILE A 392 -5.71 14.54 3.06
C ILE A 392 -4.32 14.39 3.67
N GLY A 393 -3.27 14.67 2.89
CA GLY A 393 -1.88 14.78 3.35
C GLY A 393 -1.71 15.82 4.46
N ALA A 394 -2.34 16.98 4.33
CA ALA A 394 -2.34 18.03 5.36
C ALA A 394 -2.91 17.58 6.72
N LEU A 395 -3.72 16.51 6.72
CA LEU A 395 -4.29 15.93 7.93
C LEU A 395 -3.44 14.80 8.53
N ALA A 396 -2.28 14.45 7.94
CA ALA A 396 -1.37 13.41 8.43
C ALA A 396 -1.07 13.44 9.93
N PRO A 397 -0.84 14.61 10.55
CA PRO A 397 -0.61 14.69 12.00
C PRO A 397 -1.80 14.24 12.85
N PHE A 398 -3.02 14.32 12.31
CA PHE A 398 -4.26 14.01 13.04
C PHE A 398 -4.71 12.56 12.86
N HIS A 399 -4.33 11.91 11.76
CA HIS A 399 -4.66 10.50 11.50
C HIS A 399 -3.49 9.54 11.75
N GLY A 400 -2.33 10.05 12.18
CA GLY A 400 -1.21 9.25 12.65
C GLY A 400 -0.19 8.91 11.57
N TRP A 401 -0.30 9.48 10.37
CA TRP A 401 0.57 9.16 9.23
C TRP A 401 1.73 10.13 9.05
N GLY A 402 2.20 10.72 10.15
CA GLY A 402 3.38 11.59 10.18
C GLY A 402 3.06 13.07 10.02
N SER A 403 4.01 13.82 9.48
CA SER A 403 3.84 15.24 9.18
C SER A 403 3.05 15.43 7.88
N ASP A 404 2.48 16.62 7.68
CA ASP A 404 1.99 17.03 6.35
C ASP A 404 3.14 16.84 5.34
N PRO A 405 2.96 16.03 4.28
CA PRO A 405 3.98 15.83 3.26
C PRO A 405 4.47 17.14 2.65
N ASN A 406 3.60 18.14 2.54
CA ASN A 406 3.86 19.45 1.93
C ASN A 406 4.21 20.52 2.99
N ASP A 407 4.53 20.12 4.23
CA ASP A 407 4.83 21.05 5.32
C ASP A 407 6.05 21.92 5.00
N ILE A 408 5.88 23.24 5.15
CA ILE A 408 6.96 24.23 4.97
C ILE A 408 7.45 24.64 6.35
N ILE A 409 8.74 24.43 6.58
CA ILE A 409 9.42 24.77 7.82
C ILE A 409 10.40 25.92 7.63
N ASN A 410 10.69 26.63 8.72
CA ASN A 410 11.77 27.59 8.78
C ASN A 410 13.00 26.92 9.38
N ASP A 411 14.03 26.74 8.56
CA ASP A 411 15.31 26.14 8.93
C ASP A 411 16.39 27.23 8.90
N ASP A 412 16.84 27.67 10.07
CA ASP A 412 17.83 28.74 10.25
C ASP A 412 17.55 30.04 9.47
N GLY A 413 16.28 30.44 9.35
CA GLY A 413 15.85 31.65 8.65
C GLY A 413 15.52 31.43 7.17
N HIS A 414 15.63 30.20 6.67
CA HIS A 414 15.30 29.83 5.30
C HIS A 414 14.04 28.95 5.27
N LEU A 415 13.06 29.37 4.46
CA LEU A 415 11.88 28.53 4.22
C LEU A 415 12.25 27.38 3.29
N ARG A 416 11.94 26.16 3.72
CA ARG A 416 12.08 24.95 2.92
C ARG A 416 10.94 24.00 3.23
N PHE A 417 10.69 23.04 2.33
CA PHE A 417 9.87 21.90 2.69
C PHE A 417 10.58 21.06 3.76
N ARG A 418 9.78 20.48 4.67
CA ARG A 418 10.25 19.52 5.67
C ARG A 418 10.94 18.33 5.03
N PHE A 419 10.36 17.83 3.93
CA PHE A 419 10.91 16.79 3.08
C PHE A 419 11.31 17.42 1.74
N GLN A 420 12.46 17.06 1.18
CA GLN A 420 12.93 17.65 -0.07
C GLN A 420 11.94 17.36 -1.21
N HIS A 421 11.34 18.42 -1.79
CA HIS A 421 10.44 18.27 -2.93
C HIS A 421 11.19 18.29 -4.25
N LEU A 422 10.67 17.55 -5.22
CA LEU A 422 11.06 17.62 -6.63
C LEU A 422 9.94 18.28 -7.44
N GLU A 423 10.34 19.07 -8.43
CA GLU A 423 9.44 19.87 -9.26
C GLU A 423 8.44 18.99 -10.02
N THR A 424 7.18 19.43 -10.05
CA THR A 424 6.11 18.75 -10.79
C THR A 424 5.54 19.60 -11.90
N SER A 425 5.88 20.90 -11.96
CA SER A 425 5.47 21.82 -13.01
C SER A 425 6.31 21.68 -14.29
N ALA A 426 5.82 22.29 -15.37
CA ALA A 426 6.57 22.35 -16.62
C ALA A 426 7.83 23.21 -16.45
N GLY A 427 8.94 22.82 -17.08
CA GLY A 427 10.20 23.54 -16.94
C GLY A 427 11.36 22.91 -17.68
N ASP A 428 12.50 23.60 -17.65
CA ASP A 428 13.76 23.10 -18.21
C ASP A 428 14.43 22.12 -17.25
N THR A 429 15.21 21.19 -17.80
CA THR A 429 16.00 20.26 -17.00
C THR A 429 17.44 20.79 -16.81
N PRO A 430 18.20 20.31 -15.81
CA PRO A 430 19.57 20.78 -15.57
C PRO A 430 20.59 20.33 -16.61
N ILE A 431 20.25 19.39 -17.50
CA ILE A 431 21.14 18.87 -18.54
C ILE A 431 21.14 19.85 -19.73
N PRO A 432 22.29 20.44 -20.09
CA PRO A 432 22.34 21.42 -21.18
C PRO A 432 21.85 20.85 -22.52
N GLY A 433 20.84 21.49 -23.10
CA GLY A 433 20.28 21.09 -24.40
C GLY A 433 19.35 19.88 -24.35
N TYR A 434 19.03 19.37 -23.17
CA TYR A 434 17.96 18.40 -22.98
C TYR A 434 16.61 19.09 -23.10
N GLU A 435 15.59 18.35 -23.54
CA GLU A 435 14.27 18.92 -23.79
C GLU A 435 13.59 19.42 -22.52
N SER A 436 12.76 20.45 -22.66
CA SER A 436 11.88 20.94 -21.60
C SER A 436 10.75 19.92 -21.39
N LYS A 437 10.33 19.75 -20.13
CA LYS A 437 9.31 18.77 -19.75
C LYS A 437 8.00 19.48 -19.38
N THR A 438 6.88 18.82 -19.62
CA THR A 438 5.56 19.29 -19.20
C THR A 438 5.30 18.99 -17.73
N GLY A 439 4.37 19.72 -17.11
CA GLY A 439 3.97 19.47 -15.72
C GLY A 439 3.01 18.28 -15.57
N ALA A 440 2.96 17.72 -14.37
CA ALA A 440 1.92 16.79 -13.94
C ALA A 440 0.70 17.57 -13.41
N SER A 441 -0.50 17.02 -13.60
CA SER A 441 -1.75 17.59 -13.09
C SER A 441 -2.66 16.49 -12.57
N GLY A 442 -3.19 16.68 -11.37
CA GLY A 442 -4.03 15.72 -10.67
C GLY A 442 -3.28 14.48 -10.17
N HIS A 443 -4.05 13.55 -9.61
CA HIS A 443 -3.49 12.48 -8.77
C HIS A 443 -2.76 11.37 -9.54
N SER A 444 -3.12 11.11 -10.79
CA SER A 444 -2.63 9.93 -11.54
C SER A 444 -1.52 10.25 -12.55
N ASP A 445 -1.20 11.52 -12.77
CA ASP A 445 -0.32 11.92 -13.87
C ASP A 445 1.17 11.76 -13.57
N TYR A 446 1.57 11.67 -12.30
CA TYR A 446 2.99 11.63 -11.90
C TYR A 446 3.82 10.57 -12.62
N GLY A 447 3.28 9.35 -12.77
CA GLY A 447 3.99 8.22 -13.40
C GLY A 447 3.73 8.08 -14.91
N ARG A 448 2.84 8.89 -15.48
CA ARG A 448 2.42 8.76 -16.89
C ARG A 448 3.29 9.60 -17.82
N ASP A 449 3.48 9.10 -19.04
CA ASP A 449 4.31 9.72 -20.08
C ASP A 449 5.63 10.23 -19.50
N ALA A 450 6.37 9.33 -18.84
CA ALA A 450 7.58 9.68 -18.09
C ALA A 450 8.63 10.41 -18.97
N GLU A 451 8.65 10.07 -20.26
CA GLU A 451 9.50 10.71 -21.26
C GLU A 451 9.11 12.18 -21.54
N GLN A 452 7.89 12.62 -21.21
CA GLN A 452 7.41 13.99 -21.49
C GLN A 452 7.31 14.87 -20.23
N ARG A 453 7.12 14.26 -19.05
CA ARG A 453 6.81 14.99 -17.81
C ARG A 453 8.02 15.22 -16.91
N MET A 454 8.00 16.34 -16.18
CA MET A 454 9.03 16.69 -15.20
C MET A 454 9.12 15.64 -14.08
N THR A 455 7.98 15.08 -13.66
CA THR A 455 7.93 13.99 -12.67
C THR A 455 8.64 12.73 -13.18
N GLY A 456 8.48 12.38 -14.47
CA GLY A 456 9.16 11.26 -15.09
C GLY A 456 10.68 11.47 -15.18
N TYR A 457 11.11 12.66 -15.61
CA TYR A 457 12.52 13.07 -15.60
C TYR A 457 13.13 12.97 -14.19
N ASN A 458 12.44 13.50 -13.18
CA ASN A 458 12.90 13.46 -11.79
C ASN A 458 13.01 12.02 -11.26
N LEU A 459 12.00 11.17 -11.51
CA LEU A 459 12.06 9.75 -11.14
C LEU A 459 13.21 9.02 -11.85
N ALA A 460 13.45 9.32 -13.12
CA ALA A 460 14.56 8.76 -13.89
C ALA A 460 15.93 9.18 -13.34
N ALA A 461 16.10 10.46 -12.98
CA ALA A 461 17.32 10.95 -12.34
C ALA A 461 17.58 10.28 -10.98
N ILE A 462 16.54 10.11 -10.16
CA ILE A 462 16.66 9.40 -8.88
C ILE A 462 16.93 7.90 -9.07
N LEU A 463 16.30 7.26 -10.05
CA LEU A 463 16.57 5.86 -10.42
C LEU A 463 18.05 5.65 -10.77
N LEU A 464 18.66 6.59 -11.49
CA LEU A 464 20.09 6.56 -11.84
C LEU A 464 21.02 6.86 -10.65
N ASN A 465 20.49 7.04 -9.43
CA ASN A 465 21.24 7.51 -8.27
C ASN A 465 21.95 8.86 -8.53
N ARG A 466 21.28 9.76 -9.27
CA ARG A 466 21.76 11.10 -9.64
C ARG A 466 20.81 12.19 -9.15
N PRO A 467 20.63 12.34 -7.81
CA PRO A 467 19.80 13.41 -7.25
C PRO A 467 20.30 14.81 -7.57
N ASP A 468 21.55 14.96 -8.02
CA ASP A 468 22.11 16.20 -8.54
C ASP A 468 21.52 16.62 -9.91
N LEU A 469 20.95 15.68 -10.66
CA LEU A 469 20.28 15.94 -11.94
C LEU A 469 18.78 16.21 -11.80
N ALA A 470 18.19 15.89 -10.64
CA ALA A 470 16.77 16.13 -10.38
C ALA A 470 16.49 17.63 -10.15
N VAL A 471 15.32 18.10 -10.62
CA VAL A 471 14.86 19.47 -10.43
C VAL A 471 14.17 19.57 -9.07
N LYS A 472 14.77 20.32 -8.16
CA LYS A 472 14.23 20.56 -6.82
C LYS A 472 13.18 21.66 -6.85
N GLU A 473 12.09 21.42 -6.14
CA GLU A 473 11.05 22.42 -5.93
C GLU A 473 11.41 23.32 -4.74
N THR A 474 10.94 24.57 -4.79
CA THR A 474 11.10 25.53 -3.68
C THR A 474 9.75 25.95 -3.13
N PRO A 475 9.60 26.22 -1.82
CA PRO A 475 8.31 26.67 -1.27
C PRO A 475 7.77 27.98 -1.85
N LEU A 476 8.61 28.75 -2.56
CA LEU A 476 8.21 30.00 -3.19
C LEU A 476 7.44 29.79 -4.50
N SER A 477 7.52 28.60 -5.10
CA SER A 477 6.80 28.22 -6.31
C SER A 477 5.50 27.44 -6.04
N TRP A 478 5.21 27.11 -4.77
CA TRP A 478 4.05 26.34 -4.32
C TRP A 478 2.79 27.19 -4.10
#